data_AF-A0A1Y2MGY8-F1
#
_entry.id   AF-A0A1Y2MGY8-F1
#
_cell.length_a   1.000
_cell.length_b   1.000
_cell.length_c   1.000
_cell.angle_alpha   90.00
_cell.angle_beta   90.00
_cell.angle_gamma   90.00
#
_symmetry.space_group_name_H-M   'P 1'
#
loop_
_entity.id
_entity.type
_entity.pdbx_description
1 polymer ?
#
loop_
_entity_poly.entity_id
_entity_poly.type
_entity_poly.pdbx_seq_one_letter_code
_entity_poly.pdbx_strand_id
1 'polypeptide(L)'
;MHAGYLARPFEALHLAESVLEGPYRLSPRVRALFLVRKARAQAQGRDDAALVTFREAMSLYGDGVGPSDPPWAWWVDERELWWHEAMCRSDLGDVAGALNAFERSADAVPDGETRSKFIHRANLARAQVRARSWDQARDTLAHLQPLALQVASGRTGAVVTSTIEALRKHGSAAPAGVLCQAVALSDTMADEFGAM
;
A
#
# COMPACT_ATOMS: atom_id res chain seq x y z
N MET A 1 4.80 9.41 6.23
CA MET A 1 4.55 10.83 6.56
C MET A 1 3.12 10.94 7.09
N HIS A 2 2.92 11.53 8.27
CA HIS A 2 1.61 11.55 8.94
C HIS A 2 0.55 12.38 8.19
N ALA A 3 0.92 13.52 7.61
CA ALA A 3 0.03 14.35 6.80
C ALA A 3 -0.62 13.59 5.64
N GLY A 4 0.15 12.78 4.90
CA GLY A 4 -0.38 11.94 3.82
C GLY A 4 -1.31 10.82 4.31
N TYR A 5 -1.09 10.30 5.53
CA TYR A 5 -2.01 9.34 6.14
C TYR A 5 -3.35 9.99 6.51
N LEU A 6 -3.33 11.25 6.96
CA LEU A 6 -4.52 12.04 7.29
C LEU A 6 -5.22 12.66 6.08
N ALA A 7 -4.83 12.29 4.85
CA ALA A 7 -5.34 12.86 3.61
C ALA A 7 -5.23 14.41 3.56
N ARG A 8 -4.09 14.94 4.00
CA ARG A 8 -3.74 16.37 3.87
C ARG A 8 -2.68 16.54 2.78
N PRO A 9 -3.06 16.47 1.48
CA PRO A 9 -2.10 16.39 0.38
C PRO A 9 -1.22 17.63 0.28
N PHE A 10 -1.75 18.84 0.49
CA PHE A 10 -0.95 20.08 0.42
C PHE A 10 0.13 20.15 1.51
N GLU A 11 -0.22 19.80 2.76
CA GLU A 11 0.74 19.76 3.86
C GLU A 11 1.81 18.68 3.61
N ALA A 12 1.39 17.51 3.13
CA ALA A 12 2.30 16.43 2.78
C ALA A 12 3.27 16.79 1.64
N LEU A 13 2.76 17.47 0.61
CA LEU A 13 3.53 17.95 -0.52
C LEU A 13 4.60 18.95 -0.06
N HIS A 14 4.19 19.96 0.71
CA HIS A 14 5.10 20.98 1.24
C HIS A 14 6.24 20.37 2.08
N LEU A 15 5.93 19.40 2.95
CA LEU A 15 6.94 18.71 3.75
C LEU A 15 7.91 17.86 2.91
N ALA A 16 7.43 17.25 1.82
CA ALA A 16 8.30 16.50 0.92
C ALA A 16 9.24 17.43 0.15
N GLU A 17 8.70 18.54 -0.37
CA GLU A 17 9.44 19.55 -1.12
C GLU A 17 10.49 20.24 -0.26
N SER A 18 10.17 20.60 0.98
CA SER A 18 11.13 21.25 1.88
C SER A 18 12.39 20.41 2.14
N VAL A 19 12.28 19.08 2.11
CA VAL A 19 13.43 18.18 2.25
C VAL A 19 14.18 18.01 0.93
N LEU A 20 13.46 17.90 -0.20
CA LEU A 20 14.05 17.73 -1.52
C LEU A 20 14.78 18.97 -2.04
N GLU A 21 14.28 20.16 -1.69
CA GLU A 21 14.80 21.46 -2.12
C GLU A 21 15.69 22.11 -1.05
N GLY A 22 15.70 21.54 0.16
CA GLY A 22 16.52 22.00 1.26
C GLY A 22 18.03 21.76 1.02
N PRO A 23 18.90 22.36 1.85
CA PRO A 23 20.35 22.28 1.69
C PRO A 23 20.96 20.92 2.08
N TYR A 24 20.15 19.88 2.21
CA TYR A 24 20.57 18.57 2.71
C TYR A 24 21.22 17.74 1.60
N ARG A 25 22.31 17.04 1.93
CA ARG A 25 22.87 16.00 1.06
C ARG A 25 22.18 14.68 1.34
N LEU A 26 21.16 14.36 0.56
CA LEU A 26 20.43 13.09 0.65
C LEU A 26 21.18 12.00 -0.11
N SER A 27 21.27 10.80 0.47
CA SER A 27 21.67 9.63 -0.30
C SER A 27 20.60 9.30 -1.36
N PRO A 28 20.93 8.57 -2.44
CA PRO A 28 19.96 8.20 -3.48
C PRO A 28 18.69 7.55 -2.91
N ARG A 29 18.84 6.60 -1.97
CA ARG A 29 17.70 5.92 -1.34
C ARG A 29 16.84 6.86 -0.49
N VAL A 30 17.44 7.79 0.25
CA VAL A 30 16.69 8.78 1.03
C VAL A 30 15.98 9.77 0.11
N ARG A 31 16.63 10.19 -0.98
CA ARG A 31 16.00 11.04 -2.00
C ARG A 31 14.80 10.33 -2.66
N ALA A 32 14.96 9.06 -3.03
CA ALA A 32 13.87 8.22 -3.54
C ALA A 32 12.70 8.15 -2.56
N LEU A 33 12.95 7.95 -1.26
CA LEU A 33 11.91 7.98 -0.23
C LEU A 33 11.11 9.29 -0.24
N PHE A 34 11.77 10.45 -0.28
CA PHE A 34 11.07 11.73 -0.28
C PHE A 34 10.34 12.00 -1.61
N LEU A 35 10.87 11.54 -2.74
CA LEU A 35 10.15 11.57 -4.02
C LEU A 35 8.89 10.68 -3.99
N VAL A 36 8.95 9.50 -3.36
CA VAL A 36 7.75 8.67 -3.11
C VAL A 36 6.74 9.44 -2.26
N ARG A 37 7.17 10.14 -1.21
CA ARG A 37 6.25 10.96 -0.39
C ARG A 37 5.63 12.10 -1.20
N LYS A 38 6.41 12.78 -2.04
CA LYS A 38 5.94 13.82 -2.95
C LYS A 38 4.90 13.27 -3.93
N ALA A 39 5.22 12.17 -4.62
CA ALA A 39 4.31 11.52 -5.56
C ALA A 39 3.00 11.06 -4.91
N ARG A 40 3.07 10.50 -3.69
CA ARG A 40 1.86 10.15 -2.91
C ARG A 40 0.98 11.36 -2.64
N ALA A 41 1.57 12.50 -2.25
CA ALA A 41 0.84 13.73 -1.98
C ALA A 41 0.21 14.33 -3.25
N GLN A 42 0.95 14.35 -4.36
CA GLN A 42 0.46 14.77 -5.67
C GLN A 42 -0.72 13.90 -6.13
N ALA A 43 -0.60 12.57 -6.05
CA ALA A 43 -1.66 11.66 -6.46
C ALA A 43 -2.94 11.84 -5.62
N GLN A 44 -2.80 12.01 -4.30
CA GLN A 44 -3.93 12.34 -3.41
C GLN A 44 -4.58 13.69 -3.76
N GLY A 45 -3.79 14.65 -4.25
CA GLY A 45 -4.26 15.91 -4.82
C GLY A 45 -4.76 15.83 -6.26
N ARG A 46 -4.80 14.62 -6.86
CA ARG A 46 -5.22 14.36 -8.25
C ARG A 46 -4.33 15.05 -9.30
N ASP A 47 -3.04 15.21 -8.98
CA ASP A 47 -2.01 15.74 -9.88
C ASP A 47 -1.29 14.58 -10.62
N ASP A 48 -1.44 14.55 -11.95
CA ASP A 48 -0.85 13.54 -12.82
C ASP A 48 0.69 13.55 -12.83
N ALA A 49 1.33 14.65 -12.40
CA ALA A 49 2.77 14.70 -12.22
C ALA A 49 3.28 13.66 -11.22
N ALA A 50 2.39 13.13 -10.35
CA ALA A 50 2.72 12.07 -9.41
C ALA A 50 3.44 10.87 -10.04
N LEU A 51 2.99 10.40 -11.22
CA LEU A 51 3.62 9.25 -11.88
C LEU A 51 4.97 9.59 -12.53
N VAL A 52 5.20 10.86 -12.89
CA VAL A 52 6.51 11.34 -13.33
C VAL A 52 7.48 11.33 -12.15
N THR A 53 7.08 11.94 -11.03
CA THR A 53 7.87 11.97 -9.79
C THR A 53 8.13 10.57 -9.25
N PHE A 54 7.16 9.65 -9.36
CA PHE A 54 7.33 8.27 -8.93
C PHE A 54 8.39 7.53 -9.76
N ARG A 55 8.40 7.73 -11.08
CA ARG A 55 9.43 7.13 -11.96
C ARG A 55 10.83 7.63 -11.63
N GLU A 56 10.98 8.90 -11.23
CA GLU A 56 12.27 9.42 -10.74
C GLU A 56 12.71 8.68 -9.47
N ALA A 57 11.80 8.45 -8.53
CA ALA A 57 12.11 7.68 -7.32
C ALA A 57 12.55 6.25 -7.65
N MET A 58 11.87 5.58 -8.58
CA MET A 58 12.21 4.23 -9.05
C MET A 58 13.58 4.20 -9.71
N SER A 59 13.92 5.20 -10.52
CA SER A 59 15.23 5.31 -11.17
C SER A 59 16.35 5.39 -10.14
N LEU A 60 16.22 6.27 -9.15
CA LEU A 60 17.22 6.43 -8.09
C LEU A 60 17.37 5.19 -7.21
N TYR A 61 16.28 4.46 -6.99
CA TYR A 61 16.37 3.17 -6.30
C TYR A 61 17.11 2.12 -7.15
N GLY A 62 16.85 2.11 -8.47
CA GLY A 62 17.50 1.20 -9.42
C GLY A 62 19.01 1.38 -9.52
N ASP A 63 19.52 2.57 -9.20
CA ASP A 63 20.97 2.83 -9.09
C ASP A 63 21.63 2.07 -7.91
N GLY A 64 20.84 1.46 -7.02
CA GLY A 64 21.29 0.51 -6.01
C GLY A 64 21.54 1.10 -4.62
N VAL A 65 22.07 0.24 -3.72
CA VAL A 65 22.49 0.65 -2.37
C VAL A 65 23.82 1.40 -2.46
N GLY A 66 23.86 2.63 -1.94
CA GLY A 66 25.09 3.42 -1.84
C GLY A 66 25.73 3.33 -0.45
N PRO A 67 27.07 3.52 -0.31
CA PRO A 67 27.74 3.59 1.00
C PRO A 67 27.24 4.71 1.92
N SER A 68 26.62 5.75 1.33
CA SER A 68 26.01 6.87 2.06
C SER A 68 24.60 6.59 2.56
N ASP A 69 24.00 5.45 2.21
CA ASP A 69 22.67 5.12 2.66
C ASP A 69 22.69 4.83 4.16
N PRO A 70 21.85 5.52 4.95
CA PRO A 70 21.81 5.25 6.37
C PRO A 70 21.20 3.86 6.62
N PRO A 71 21.69 3.10 7.62
CA PRO A 71 21.21 1.74 7.86
C PRO A 71 19.70 1.64 8.00
N TRP A 72 19.05 2.63 8.62
CA TRP A 72 17.59 2.64 8.81
C TRP A 72 16.79 2.68 7.50
N ALA A 73 17.39 3.02 6.36
CA ALA A 73 16.71 3.08 5.07
C ALA A 73 16.50 1.70 4.42
N TRP A 74 16.95 0.61 5.06
CA TRP A 74 16.86 -0.76 4.55
C TRP A 74 15.44 -1.19 4.09
N TRP A 75 14.39 -0.63 4.68
CA TRP A 75 13.00 -0.95 4.35
C TRP A 75 12.50 -0.29 3.06
N VAL A 76 13.25 0.66 2.50
CA VAL A 76 12.94 1.23 1.18
C VAL A 76 13.41 0.24 0.13
N ASP A 77 12.54 -0.69 -0.22
CA ASP A 77 12.78 -1.81 -1.13
C ASP A 77 11.72 -1.89 -2.24
N GLU A 78 11.86 -2.86 -3.15
CA GLU A 78 10.98 -3.01 -4.31
C GLU A 78 9.50 -3.19 -3.94
N ARG A 79 9.17 -3.99 -2.92
CA ARG A 79 7.77 -4.21 -2.52
C ARG A 79 7.10 -2.92 -2.02
N GLU A 80 7.83 -2.08 -1.28
CA GLU A 80 7.33 -0.81 -0.76
C GLU A 80 7.17 0.21 -1.88
N LEU A 81 8.08 0.20 -2.86
CA LEU A 81 7.97 1.03 -4.05
C LEU A 81 6.77 0.64 -4.90
N TRP A 82 6.58 -0.65 -5.21
CA TRP A 82 5.39 -1.12 -5.94
C TRP A 82 4.10 -0.83 -5.17
N TRP A 83 4.11 -0.97 -3.84
CA TRP A 83 2.96 -0.64 -3.00
C TRP A 83 2.57 0.83 -3.14
N HIS A 84 3.55 1.73 -3.03
CA HIS A 84 3.32 3.15 -3.14
C HIS A 84 2.92 3.60 -4.55
N GLU A 85 3.45 2.97 -5.60
CA GLU A 85 3.00 3.20 -6.98
C GLU A 85 1.53 2.80 -7.14
N ALA A 86 1.16 1.63 -6.63
CA ALA A 86 -0.20 1.12 -6.67
C ALA A 86 -1.18 2.08 -5.99
N MET A 87 -0.79 2.66 -4.86
CA MET A 87 -1.59 3.70 -4.21
C MET A 87 -1.67 4.97 -5.05
N CYS A 88 -0.58 5.44 -5.68
CA CYS A 88 -0.61 6.62 -6.55
C CYS A 88 -1.59 6.41 -7.72
N ARG A 89 -1.47 5.26 -8.40
CA ARG A 89 -2.37 4.88 -9.50
C ARG A 89 -3.82 4.78 -9.05
N SER A 90 -4.07 4.20 -7.87
CA SER A 90 -5.40 4.15 -7.26
C SER A 90 -5.97 5.56 -7.03
N ASP A 91 -5.17 6.46 -6.46
CA ASP A 91 -5.59 7.83 -6.18
C ASP A 91 -5.76 8.68 -7.44
N LEU A 92 -5.18 8.30 -8.58
CA LEU A 92 -5.41 8.91 -9.90
C LEU A 92 -6.55 8.24 -10.70
N GLY A 93 -7.05 7.08 -10.24
CA GLY A 93 -8.10 6.33 -10.93
C GLY A 93 -7.60 5.37 -12.02
N ASP A 94 -6.29 5.14 -12.13
CA ASP A 94 -5.72 4.08 -12.97
C ASP A 94 -5.89 2.72 -12.29
N VAL A 95 -7.08 2.13 -12.46
CA VAL A 95 -7.46 0.87 -11.81
C VAL A 95 -6.56 -0.29 -12.27
N ALA A 96 -6.30 -0.42 -13.56
CA ALA A 96 -5.54 -1.55 -14.11
C ALA A 96 -4.07 -1.50 -13.66
N GLY A 97 -3.44 -0.33 -13.75
CA GLY A 97 -2.07 -0.16 -13.28
C GLY A 97 -1.95 -0.30 -11.76
N ALA A 98 -2.95 0.14 -10.99
CA ALA A 98 -2.98 -0.05 -9.55
C ALA A 98 -3.00 -1.53 -9.16
N LEU A 99 -3.85 -2.35 -9.81
CA LEU A 99 -3.91 -3.79 -9.57
C LEU A 99 -2.57 -4.45 -9.87
N ASN A 100 -1.98 -4.17 -11.03
CA ASN A 100 -0.70 -4.75 -11.42
C ASN A 100 0.42 -4.39 -10.42
N ALA A 101 0.48 -3.14 -9.97
CA ALA A 101 1.48 -2.72 -9.00
C ALA A 101 1.25 -3.35 -7.61
N PHE A 102 -0.01 -3.52 -7.16
CA PHE A 102 -0.30 -4.23 -5.91
C PHE A 102 0.06 -5.72 -5.98
N GLU A 103 -0.14 -6.38 -7.12
CA GLU A 103 0.27 -7.77 -7.34
C GLU A 103 1.78 -7.91 -7.22
N ARG A 104 2.55 -7.10 -7.97
CA ARG A 104 4.02 -7.08 -7.89
C ARG A 104 4.53 -6.81 -6.48
N SER A 105 3.86 -5.91 -5.77
CA SER A 105 4.16 -5.59 -4.37
C SER A 105 3.95 -6.79 -3.44
N ALA A 106 2.84 -7.52 -3.61
CA ALA A 106 2.53 -8.70 -2.81
C ALA A 106 3.46 -9.89 -3.11
N ASP A 107 3.84 -10.06 -4.38
CA ASP A 107 4.73 -11.14 -4.84
C ASP A 107 6.20 -10.91 -4.42
N ALA A 108 6.62 -9.65 -4.31
CA ALA A 108 7.96 -9.28 -3.87
C ALA A 108 8.19 -9.47 -2.35
N VAL A 109 7.17 -9.86 -1.58
CA VAL A 109 7.33 -10.08 -0.14
C VAL A 109 8.02 -11.43 0.14
N PRO A 110 9.15 -11.46 0.87
CA PRO A 110 9.87 -12.70 1.19
C PRO A 110 9.05 -13.70 2.00
N ASP A 111 9.39 -14.99 1.88
CA ASP A 111 8.54 -16.05 2.41
C ASP A 111 8.39 -16.06 3.94
N GLY A 112 9.42 -15.61 4.66
CA GLY A 112 9.45 -15.56 6.13
C GLY A 112 8.77 -14.34 6.75
N GLU A 113 8.25 -13.39 5.96
CA GLU A 113 7.69 -12.15 6.47
C GLU A 113 6.15 -12.14 6.52
N THR A 114 5.56 -12.97 7.39
CA THR A 114 4.11 -13.16 7.51
C THR A 114 3.32 -11.85 7.64
N ARG A 115 3.79 -10.92 8.48
CA ARG A 115 3.12 -9.62 8.68
C ARG A 115 3.14 -8.75 7.43
N SER A 116 4.28 -8.70 6.74
CA SER A 116 4.43 -7.99 5.47
C SER A 116 3.53 -8.64 4.41
N LYS A 117 3.54 -9.97 4.31
CA LYS A 117 2.69 -10.72 3.38
C LYS A 117 1.22 -10.40 3.56
N PHE A 118 0.78 -10.34 4.81
CA PHE A 118 -0.60 -9.98 5.14
C PHE A 118 -0.93 -8.57 4.65
N ILE A 119 -0.14 -7.55 5.02
CA ILE A 119 -0.49 -6.16 4.70
C ILE A 119 -0.50 -5.90 3.18
N HIS A 120 0.46 -6.44 2.43
CA HIS A 120 0.50 -6.26 0.98
C HIS A 120 -0.69 -6.96 0.29
N ARG A 121 -0.99 -8.22 0.66
CA ARG A 121 -2.16 -8.94 0.12
C ARG A 121 -3.50 -8.33 0.54
N ALA A 122 -3.62 -7.78 1.74
CA ALA A 122 -4.84 -7.10 2.19
C ALA A 122 -5.11 -5.82 1.38
N ASN A 123 -4.06 -5.07 1.02
CA ASN A 123 -4.21 -3.93 0.12
C ASN A 123 -4.58 -4.35 -1.31
N LEU A 124 -4.01 -5.45 -1.82
CA LEU A 124 -4.40 -6.04 -3.11
C LEU A 124 -5.88 -6.47 -3.12
N ALA A 125 -6.32 -7.22 -2.11
CA ALA A 125 -7.73 -7.64 -1.98
C ALA A 125 -8.68 -6.43 -1.97
N ARG A 126 -8.33 -5.37 -1.25
CA ARG A 126 -9.10 -4.12 -1.24
C ARG A 126 -9.17 -3.49 -2.64
N ALA A 127 -8.07 -3.47 -3.38
CA ALA A 127 -8.03 -2.93 -4.74
C ALA A 127 -8.87 -3.77 -5.71
N GLN A 128 -8.77 -5.10 -5.64
CA GLN A 128 -9.57 -6.03 -6.45
C GLN A 128 -11.08 -5.87 -6.18
N VAL A 129 -11.48 -5.73 -4.91
CA VAL A 129 -12.87 -5.44 -4.54
C VAL A 129 -13.35 -4.12 -5.17
N ARG A 130 -12.58 -3.04 -5.05
CA ARG A 130 -12.93 -1.74 -5.64
C ARG A 130 -13.02 -1.81 -7.17
N ALA A 131 -12.17 -2.62 -7.79
CA ALA A 131 -12.16 -2.89 -9.23
C ALA A 131 -13.26 -3.88 -9.67
N ARG A 132 -13.97 -4.51 -8.74
CA ARG A 132 -14.95 -5.59 -8.98
C ARG A 132 -14.33 -6.86 -9.60
N SER A 133 -13.04 -7.08 -9.38
CA SER A 133 -12.34 -8.31 -9.76
C SER A 133 -12.65 -9.43 -8.77
N TRP A 134 -13.91 -9.89 -8.75
CA TRP A 134 -14.43 -10.72 -7.66
C TRP A 134 -13.73 -12.06 -7.49
N ASP A 135 -13.37 -12.74 -8.58
CA ASP A 135 -12.67 -14.02 -8.51
C ASP A 135 -11.27 -13.85 -7.92
N GLN A 136 -10.53 -12.84 -8.38
CA GLN A 136 -9.21 -12.51 -7.83
C GLN A 136 -9.29 -12.08 -6.36
N ALA A 137 -10.32 -11.30 -5.99
CA ALA A 137 -10.56 -10.89 -4.61
C ALA A 137 -10.85 -12.10 -3.71
N ARG A 138 -11.68 -13.05 -4.18
CA ARG A 138 -11.99 -14.30 -3.48
C ARG A 138 -10.72 -15.11 -3.21
N ASP A 139 -9.89 -15.28 -4.24
CA ASP A 139 -8.66 -16.06 -4.13
C ASP A 139 -7.65 -15.38 -3.18
N THR A 140 -7.52 -14.06 -3.26
CA THR A 140 -6.63 -13.28 -2.37
C THR A 140 -7.11 -13.31 -0.92
N LEU A 141 -8.41 -13.21 -0.67
CA LEU A 141 -8.98 -13.34 0.69
C LEU A 141 -8.77 -14.74 1.27
N ALA A 142 -8.90 -15.79 0.46
CA ALA A 142 -8.61 -17.16 0.91
C ALA A 142 -7.16 -17.33 1.36
N HIS A 143 -6.20 -16.69 0.67
CA HIS A 143 -4.79 -16.69 1.07
C HIS A 143 -4.50 -15.85 2.32
N LEU A 144 -5.33 -14.86 2.64
CA LEU A 144 -5.18 -14.03 3.85
C LEU A 144 -5.62 -14.76 5.12
N GLN A 145 -6.60 -15.65 5.04
CA GLN A 145 -7.16 -16.35 6.19
C GLN A 145 -6.11 -17.06 7.08
N PRO A 146 -5.20 -17.90 6.56
CA PRO A 146 -4.18 -18.55 7.40
C PRO A 146 -3.14 -17.57 7.97
N LEU A 147 -2.95 -16.41 7.32
CA LEU A 147 -2.00 -15.38 7.78
C LEU A 147 -2.59 -14.54 8.93
N ALA A 148 -3.92 -14.42 9.02
CA ALA A 148 -4.60 -13.62 10.03
C ALA A 148 -4.31 -14.09 11.46
N LEU A 149 -4.20 -15.40 11.66
CA LEU A 149 -3.89 -16.05 12.94
C LEU A 149 -2.51 -15.66 13.52
N GLN A 150 -1.64 -15.06 12.69
CA GLN A 150 -0.27 -14.72 13.06
C GLN A 150 -0.05 -13.19 13.07
N VAL A 151 -1.07 -12.40 12.73
CA VAL A 151 -0.94 -10.96 12.46
C VAL A 151 -2.09 -10.16 13.07
N ALA A 152 -2.04 -9.96 14.39
CA ALA A 152 -2.87 -8.96 15.06
C ALA A 152 -2.18 -7.58 15.02
N SER A 153 -2.68 -6.65 14.18
CA SER A 153 -2.33 -5.22 14.27
C SER A 153 -3.50 -4.29 13.90
N GLY A 154 -3.68 -3.16 14.61
CA GLY A 154 -4.81 -2.25 14.34
C GLY A 154 -4.77 -1.68 12.93
N ARG A 155 -3.55 -1.55 12.37
CA ARG A 155 -3.32 -1.13 10.98
C ARG A 155 -3.79 -2.16 9.97
N THR A 156 -3.55 -3.46 10.21
CA THR A 156 -4.02 -4.53 9.31
C THR A 156 -5.53 -4.68 9.41
N GLY A 157 -6.10 -4.56 10.61
CA GLY A 157 -7.56 -4.57 10.81
C GLY A 157 -8.26 -3.47 10.02
N ALA A 158 -7.75 -2.24 10.06
CA ALA A 158 -8.32 -1.12 9.31
C ALA A 158 -8.40 -1.35 7.79
N VAL A 159 -7.44 -2.07 7.20
CA VAL A 159 -7.47 -2.41 5.77
C VAL A 159 -8.61 -3.40 5.47
N VAL A 160 -8.77 -4.43 6.30
CA VAL A 160 -9.85 -5.42 6.15
C VAL A 160 -11.22 -4.79 6.36
N THR A 161 -11.39 -3.94 7.38
CA THR A 161 -12.63 -3.18 7.60
C THR A 161 -12.99 -2.34 6.37
N SER A 162 -12.01 -1.62 5.80
CA SER A 162 -12.23 -0.82 4.58
C SER A 162 -12.63 -1.69 3.37
N THR A 163 -12.12 -2.92 3.26
CA THR A 163 -12.53 -3.88 2.22
C THR A 163 -13.99 -4.31 2.40
N ILE A 164 -14.42 -4.61 3.63
CA ILE A 164 -15.82 -4.95 3.94
C ILE A 164 -16.76 -3.77 3.62
N GLU A 165 -16.38 -2.55 3.99
CA GLU A 165 -17.15 -1.35 3.65
C GLU A 165 -17.30 -1.17 2.14
N ALA A 166 -16.23 -1.41 1.37
CA ALA A 166 -16.29 -1.35 -0.09
C ALA A 166 -17.24 -2.42 -0.66
N LEU A 167 -17.18 -3.66 -0.17
CA LEU A 167 -18.12 -4.73 -0.57
C LEU A 167 -19.57 -4.34 -0.27
N ARG A 168 -19.86 -3.81 0.92
CA ARG A 168 -21.20 -3.36 1.31
C ARG A 168 -21.72 -2.24 0.41
N LYS A 169 -20.87 -1.29 0.00
CA LYS A 169 -21.23 -0.21 -0.94
C LYS A 169 -21.63 -0.73 -2.32
N HIS A 170 -21.13 -1.89 -2.73
CA HIS A 170 -21.52 -2.52 -4.00
C HIS A 170 -22.87 -3.26 -3.92
N GLY A 171 -23.42 -3.47 -2.71
CA GLY A 171 -24.75 -4.03 -2.52
C GLY A 171 -24.92 -5.40 -3.20
N SER A 172 -26.02 -5.58 -3.93
CA SER A 172 -26.33 -6.82 -4.64
C SER A 172 -25.36 -7.17 -5.77
N ALA A 173 -24.49 -6.24 -6.21
CA ALA A 173 -23.47 -6.52 -7.21
C ALA A 173 -22.25 -7.26 -6.64
N ALA A 174 -22.06 -7.24 -5.32
CA ALA A 174 -20.98 -7.98 -4.68
C ALA A 174 -21.41 -9.44 -4.43
N PRO A 175 -20.61 -10.45 -4.83
CA PRO A 175 -20.93 -11.83 -4.53
C PRO A 175 -20.94 -12.07 -3.02
N ALA A 176 -22.01 -12.68 -2.50
CA ALA A 176 -22.19 -12.95 -1.07
C ALA A 176 -21.00 -13.73 -0.48
N GLY A 177 -20.43 -14.67 -1.24
CA GLY A 177 -19.25 -15.44 -0.81
C GLY A 177 -18.02 -14.58 -0.51
N VAL A 178 -17.77 -13.53 -1.31
CA VAL A 178 -16.63 -12.62 -1.09
C VAL A 178 -16.86 -11.78 0.18
N LEU A 179 -18.09 -11.33 0.40
CA LEU A 179 -18.46 -10.63 1.64
C LEU A 179 -18.32 -11.54 2.86
N CYS A 180 -18.82 -12.77 2.81
CA CYS A 180 -18.70 -13.73 3.91
C CYS A 180 -17.23 -14.01 4.25
N GLN A 181 -16.36 -14.20 3.25
CA GLN A 181 -14.92 -14.39 3.48
C GLN A 181 -14.27 -13.18 4.14
N ALA A 182 -14.58 -11.96 3.66
CA ALA A 182 -14.01 -10.74 4.23
C ALA A 182 -14.46 -10.53 5.70
N VAL A 183 -15.72 -10.85 6.02
CA VAL A 183 -16.22 -10.81 7.41
C VAL A 183 -15.54 -11.86 8.28
N ALA A 184 -15.45 -13.11 7.83
CA ALA A 184 -14.77 -14.17 8.58
C ALA A 184 -13.29 -13.85 8.86
N LEU A 185 -12.60 -13.23 7.89
CA LEU A 185 -11.24 -12.72 8.07
C LEU A 185 -11.18 -11.66 9.17
N SER A 186 -12.12 -10.71 9.18
CA SER A 186 -12.20 -9.67 10.21
C SER A 186 -12.47 -10.25 11.60
N ASP A 187 -13.37 -11.23 11.71
CA ASP A 187 -13.69 -11.87 12.99
C ASP A 187 -12.47 -12.62 13.53
N THR A 188 -11.76 -13.37 12.67
CA THR A 188 -10.50 -14.05 13.03
C THR A 188 -9.47 -13.06 13.57
N MET A 189 -9.34 -11.89 12.94
CA MET A 189 -8.41 -10.86 13.43
C MET A 189 -8.84 -10.26 14.76
N ALA A 190 -10.15 -10.14 15.02
CA ALA A 190 -10.68 -9.57 16.26
C ALA A 190 -10.48 -10.53 17.45
N ASP A 191 -10.67 -11.84 17.24
CA ASP A 191 -10.49 -12.86 18.28
C ASP A 191 -9.04 -12.92 18.76
N GLU A 192 -8.07 -12.88 17.84
CA GLU A 192 -6.63 -12.81 18.18
C GLU A 192 -6.25 -11.52 18.90
N PHE A 193 -6.99 -10.43 18.66
CA PHE A 193 -6.78 -9.14 19.31
C PHE A 193 -7.32 -9.07 20.74
N GLY A 194 -8.39 -9.80 21.04
CA GLY A 194 -9.00 -9.87 22.36
C GLY A 194 -8.32 -10.89 23.29
N ALA A 195 -7.54 -11.82 22.73
CA ALA A 195 -6.80 -12.84 23.47
C ALA A 195 -5.40 -12.38 23.96
N MET A 196 -4.98 -11.15 23.65
CA MET A 196 -3.68 -10.57 24.00
C MET A 196 -3.81 -9.40 24.98
#